data_AF-A0AAD5P4E7-F1
#
_entry.id   AF-A0AAD5P4E7-F1
#
_cell.length_a   1.000
_cell.length_b   1.000
_cell.length_c   1.000
_cell.angle_alpha   90.00
_cell.angle_beta   90.00
_cell.angle_gamma   90.00
#
_symmetry.space_group_name_H-M   'P 1'
#
loop_
_entity.id
_entity.type
_entity.pdbx_description
1 polymer ?
#
loop_
_entity_poly.entity_id
_entity_poly.type
_entity_poly.pdbx_seq_one_letter_code
_entity_poly.pdbx_strand_id
1 'polypeptide(L)'
;MATNKMLLACILALSFSVALASVVPVQDFCVADPNGISLVNGVACKDPKLVKEDDFFFSGFNKRGNTSNPMGSKVTQFNVAQIPGLNTLGVATVRLDFAPWGLNAPHMHPRASEILTVLRGTLEVGFVTSIPELRHFKKVLNKGDMFVFPIGLIHYQKNVGKRHAVAIAAFNSQNPGSIPVAATVLHAKPNIDSGIVAKAFQLDKVFVESIQSKV
;
A
#
# COMPACT_ATOMS: atom_id res chain seq x y z
N MET A 1 -21.80 -14.18 43.37
CA MET A 1 -20.80 -13.18 42.91
C MET A 1 -19.70 -13.80 42.02
N ALA A 2 -19.20 -15.01 42.32
CA ALA A 2 -18.18 -15.69 41.50
C ALA A 2 -18.68 -16.13 40.10
N THR A 3 -19.92 -16.58 39.99
CA THR A 3 -20.55 -17.03 38.73
C THR A 3 -20.68 -15.92 37.68
N ASN A 4 -21.07 -14.70 38.09
CA ASN A 4 -21.15 -13.56 37.17
C ASN A 4 -19.77 -13.10 36.67
N LYS A 5 -18.73 -13.21 37.51
CA LYS A 5 -17.35 -12.91 37.10
C LYS A 5 -16.81 -13.94 36.11
N MET A 6 -17.17 -15.21 36.29
CA MET A 6 -16.78 -16.30 35.39
C MET A 6 -17.50 -16.21 34.03
N LEU A 7 -18.79 -15.88 34.03
CA LEU A 7 -19.56 -15.66 32.80
C LEU A 7 -19.04 -14.46 32.00
N LEU A 8 -18.70 -13.36 32.68
CA LEU A 8 -18.11 -12.17 32.05
C LEU A 8 -16.72 -12.47 31.46
N ALA A 9 -15.88 -13.24 32.17
CA ALA A 9 -14.58 -13.67 31.65
C ALA A 9 -14.71 -14.56 30.41
N CYS A 10 -15.67 -15.48 30.39
CA CYS A 10 -15.96 -16.30 29.21
C CYS A 10 -16.42 -15.46 28.01
N ILE A 11 -17.32 -14.49 28.22
CA ILE A 11 -17.80 -13.59 27.17
C ILE A 11 -16.65 -12.73 26.62
N LEU A 12 -15.77 -12.20 27.49
CA LEU A 12 -14.58 -11.47 27.07
C LEU A 12 -13.61 -12.36 26.27
N ALA A 13 -13.37 -13.60 26.70
CA ALA A 13 -12.49 -14.54 25.98
C ALA A 13 -13.04 -14.94 24.60
N LEU A 14 -14.36 -15.15 24.49
CA LEU A 14 -15.06 -15.38 23.23
C LEU A 14 -14.96 -14.16 22.30
N SER A 15 -15.12 -12.95 22.83
CA SER A 15 -14.99 -11.71 22.03
C SER A 15 -13.56 -11.46 21.51
N PHE A 16 -12.54 -11.84 22.28
CA PHE A 16 -11.13 -11.76 21.86
C PHE A 16 -10.80 -12.72 20.71
N SER A 17 -11.41 -13.91 20.70
CA SER A 17 -11.14 -14.94 19.67
C SER A 17 -11.67 -14.53 18.30
N VAL A 18 -12.78 -13.80 18.25
CA VAL A 18 -13.39 -13.31 16.99
C VAL A 18 -12.59 -12.15 16.38
N ALA A 19 -11.88 -11.35 17.20
CA ALA A 19 -11.08 -10.23 16.70
C ALA A 19 -9.82 -10.69 15.94
N LEU A 20 -9.21 -11.81 16.33
CA LEU A 20 -8.00 -12.37 15.71
C LEU A 20 -8.24 -13.13 14.40
N ALA A 21 -9.47 -13.62 14.18
CA ALA A 21 -9.82 -14.42 12.99
C ALA A 21 -9.75 -13.63 11.67
N SER A 22 -9.64 -12.31 11.71
CA SER A 22 -9.55 -11.47 10.50
C SER A 22 -8.14 -11.41 9.89
N VAL A 23 -7.10 -11.88 10.61
CA VAL A 23 -5.69 -11.73 10.19
C VAL A 23 -4.98 -13.06 9.97
N VAL A 24 -5.51 -14.17 10.51
CA VAL A 24 -4.86 -15.49 10.45
C VAL A 24 -5.65 -16.41 9.52
N PRO A 25 -5.03 -17.03 8.49
CA PRO A 25 -5.68 -18.05 7.68
C PRO A 25 -6.19 -19.19 8.57
N VAL A 26 -7.44 -19.61 8.39
CA VAL A 26 -8.03 -20.76 9.12
C VAL A 26 -7.90 -22.09 8.36
N GLN A 27 -7.25 -22.07 7.20
CA GLN A 27 -6.88 -23.21 6.37
C GLN A 27 -5.58 -22.89 5.60
N ASP A 28 -4.97 -23.90 4.99
CA ASP A 28 -3.68 -23.76 4.28
C ASP A 28 -3.72 -22.75 3.14
N PHE A 29 -4.82 -22.70 2.36
CA PHE A 29 -5.01 -21.74 1.28
C PHE A 29 -6.49 -21.43 1.04
N CYS A 30 -6.75 -20.24 0.49
CA CYS A 30 -8.04 -19.83 -0.04
C CYS A 30 -7.76 -18.94 -1.25
N VAL A 31 -7.57 -19.53 -2.43
CA VAL A 31 -7.29 -18.78 -3.67
C VAL A 31 -8.48 -17.86 -3.98
N ALA A 32 -8.22 -16.58 -4.24
CA ALA A 32 -9.27 -15.63 -4.63
C ALA A 32 -10.02 -16.10 -5.88
N ASP A 33 -11.35 -16.18 -5.81
CA ASP A 33 -12.21 -16.41 -6.96
C ASP A 33 -12.57 -15.08 -7.63
N PRO A 34 -12.03 -14.79 -8.84
CA PRO A 34 -12.34 -13.56 -9.55
C PRO A 34 -13.79 -13.51 -10.06
N ASN A 35 -14.48 -14.66 -10.13
CA ASN A 35 -15.87 -14.76 -10.59
C ASN A 35 -16.86 -14.88 -9.43
N GLY A 36 -16.39 -14.83 -8.18
CA GLY A 36 -17.23 -14.91 -7.00
C GLY A 36 -18.18 -13.71 -6.93
N ILE A 37 -19.49 -13.98 -6.81
CA ILE A 37 -20.53 -12.94 -6.75
C ILE A 37 -20.71 -12.42 -5.31
N SER A 38 -20.22 -13.16 -4.32
CA SER A 38 -20.37 -12.83 -2.90
C SER A 38 -19.46 -11.69 -2.46
N LEU A 39 -20.06 -10.65 -1.89
CA LEU A 39 -19.34 -9.57 -1.22
C LEU A 39 -18.99 -10.00 0.21
N VAL A 40 -17.70 -10.18 0.47
CA VAL A 40 -17.14 -10.56 1.77
C VAL A 40 -15.97 -9.63 2.14
N ASN A 41 -15.52 -9.67 3.40
CA ASN A 41 -14.26 -9.02 3.75
C ASN A 41 -13.10 -9.81 3.12
N GLY A 42 -12.40 -9.21 2.15
CA GLY A 42 -11.39 -9.88 1.34
C GLY A 42 -11.96 -10.33 -0.01
N VAL A 43 -11.69 -11.58 -0.40
CA VAL A 43 -12.21 -12.19 -1.62
C VAL A 43 -12.71 -13.59 -1.32
N ALA A 44 -13.83 -13.99 -1.92
CA ALA A 44 -14.34 -15.35 -1.82
C ALA A 44 -13.32 -16.38 -2.35
N CYS A 45 -13.32 -17.59 -1.78
CA CYS A 45 -12.40 -18.64 -2.19
C CYS A 45 -12.93 -19.40 -3.42
N LYS A 46 -12.02 -19.71 -4.34
CA LYS A 46 -12.21 -20.72 -5.39
C LYS A 46 -12.36 -22.11 -4.76
N ASP A 47 -13.12 -23.01 -5.38
CA ASP A 47 -13.20 -24.42 -4.95
C ASP A 47 -11.77 -25.01 -4.89
N PRO A 48 -11.33 -25.53 -3.71
CA PRO A 48 -10.01 -26.11 -3.55
C PRO A 48 -9.68 -27.22 -4.56
N LYS A 49 -10.69 -27.95 -5.07
CA LYS A 49 -10.50 -29.00 -6.08
C LYS A 49 -10.13 -28.45 -7.47
N LEU A 50 -10.39 -27.17 -7.72
CA LEU A 50 -10.11 -26.49 -8.99
C LEU A 50 -8.83 -25.64 -8.93
N VAL A 51 -8.20 -25.55 -7.76
CA VAL A 51 -6.96 -24.80 -7.56
C VAL A 51 -5.78 -25.50 -8.24
N LYS A 52 -4.90 -24.70 -8.86
CA LYS A 52 -3.70 -25.15 -9.58
C LYS A 52 -2.49 -24.31 -9.18
N GLU A 53 -1.30 -24.76 -9.54
CA GLU A 53 -0.03 -24.08 -9.29
C GLU A 53 -0.01 -22.66 -9.88
N ASP A 54 -0.63 -22.48 -11.05
CA ASP A 54 -0.77 -21.19 -11.71
C ASP A 54 -1.54 -20.15 -10.88
N ASP A 55 -2.39 -20.57 -9.94
CA ASP A 55 -3.10 -19.65 -9.04
C ASP A 55 -2.16 -18.98 -8.01
N PHE A 56 -1.00 -19.59 -7.74
CA PHE A 56 0.03 -19.09 -6.82
C PHE A 56 1.23 -18.47 -7.53
N PHE A 57 1.26 -18.52 -8.85
CA PHE A 57 2.41 -18.16 -9.66
C PHE A 57 2.19 -16.85 -10.43
N PHE A 58 3.26 -16.09 -10.61
CA PHE A 58 3.28 -14.95 -11.50
C PHE A 58 4.59 -14.87 -12.27
N SER A 59 4.50 -14.76 -13.60
CA SER A 59 5.67 -14.53 -14.47
C SER A 59 5.76 -13.07 -14.90
N GLY A 60 6.98 -12.52 -14.90
CA GLY A 60 7.22 -11.15 -15.38
C GLY A 60 7.54 -10.12 -14.30
N PHE A 61 7.78 -10.53 -13.05
CA PHE A 61 8.29 -9.64 -11.99
C PHE A 61 9.63 -8.97 -12.37
N ASN A 62 10.41 -9.64 -13.22
CA ASN A 62 11.65 -9.11 -13.78
C ASN A 62 11.44 -7.99 -14.83
N LYS A 63 10.23 -7.84 -15.39
CA LYS A 63 9.93 -6.84 -16.42
C LYS A 63 9.89 -5.44 -15.80
N ARG A 64 10.60 -4.52 -16.43
CA ARG A 64 10.67 -3.13 -16.00
C ARG A 64 9.40 -2.37 -16.38
N GLY A 65 8.88 -1.58 -15.44
CA GLY A 65 7.79 -0.65 -15.68
C GLY A 65 8.19 0.54 -16.57
N ASN A 66 7.22 1.09 -17.31
CA ASN A 66 7.42 2.28 -18.14
C ASN A 66 7.53 3.54 -17.28
N THR A 67 8.74 4.11 -17.21
CA THR A 67 9.04 5.33 -16.46
C THR A 67 8.97 6.60 -17.32
N SER A 68 8.57 6.51 -18.59
CA SER A 68 8.35 7.67 -19.47
C SER A 68 6.99 8.31 -19.17
N ASN A 69 6.86 8.86 -17.96
CA ASN A 69 5.68 9.53 -17.45
C ASN A 69 6.09 10.75 -16.57
N PRO A 70 5.18 11.67 -16.23
CA PRO A 70 5.54 12.91 -15.52
C PRO A 70 6.27 12.69 -14.18
N MET A 71 6.01 11.57 -13.50
CA MET A 71 6.65 11.25 -12.23
C MET A 71 8.02 10.58 -12.42
N GLY A 72 8.35 10.10 -13.62
CA GLY A 72 9.59 9.37 -13.87
C GLY A 72 9.69 8.05 -13.10
N SER A 73 8.58 7.51 -12.60
CA SER A 73 8.55 6.29 -11.79
C SER A 73 7.37 5.40 -12.18
N LYS A 74 7.49 4.10 -11.92
CA LYS A 74 6.39 3.15 -12.10
C LYS A 74 6.41 2.14 -10.96
N VAL A 75 5.28 2.06 -10.26
CA VAL A 75 4.97 0.99 -9.31
C VAL A 75 4.15 -0.08 -10.05
N THR A 76 4.66 -1.30 -10.05
CA THR A 76 3.98 -2.48 -10.58
C THR A 76 3.57 -3.34 -9.39
N GLN A 77 2.26 -3.52 -9.21
CA GLN A 77 1.70 -4.22 -8.05
C GLN A 77 1.57 -5.71 -8.31
N PHE A 78 1.83 -6.49 -7.26
CA PHE A 78 1.62 -7.93 -7.19
C PHE A 78 0.90 -8.23 -5.86
N ASN A 79 -0.38 -7.85 -5.83
CA ASN A 79 -1.27 -8.08 -4.70
C ASN A 79 -2.29 -9.18 -5.05
N VAL A 80 -3.29 -9.42 -4.20
CA VAL A 80 -4.31 -10.46 -4.41
C VAL A 80 -5.02 -10.39 -5.78
N ALA A 81 -5.10 -9.20 -6.40
CA ALA A 81 -5.71 -9.04 -7.71
C ALA A 81 -4.81 -9.53 -8.87
N GLN A 82 -3.49 -9.61 -8.68
CA GLN A 82 -2.56 -10.16 -9.68
C GLN A 82 -2.15 -11.60 -9.38
N ILE A 83 -2.11 -11.97 -8.09
CA ILE A 83 -1.73 -13.31 -7.63
C ILE A 83 -2.84 -13.81 -6.70
N PRO A 84 -3.85 -14.53 -7.24
CA PRO A 84 -5.02 -14.95 -6.48
C PRO A 84 -4.71 -15.78 -5.24
N GLY A 85 -3.62 -16.55 -5.27
CA GLY A 85 -3.13 -17.34 -4.13
C GLY A 85 -2.66 -16.52 -2.93
N LEU A 86 -2.50 -15.20 -3.04
CA LEU A 86 -2.18 -14.33 -1.89
C LEU A 86 -3.37 -14.10 -0.95
N ASN A 87 -4.57 -14.47 -1.36
CA ASN A 87 -5.77 -14.25 -0.55
C ASN A 87 -5.68 -15.00 0.78
N THR A 88 -6.09 -14.33 1.85
CA THR A 88 -5.95 -14.69 3.27
C THR A 88 -4.53 -14.73 3.84
N LEU A 89 -3.47 -14.68 3.02
CA LEU A 89 -2.08 -14.87 3.48
C LEU A 89 -1.42 -13.60 4.06
N GLY A 90 -2.10 -12.45 3.99
CA GLY A 90 -1.62 -11.24 4.64
C GLY A 90 -0.32 -10.67 4.05
N VAL A 91 0.03 -10.99 2.81
CA VAL A 91 1.25 -10.48 2.15
C VAL A 91 1.00 -10.03 0.71
N ALA A 92 1.74 -9.01 0.29
CA ALA A 92 1.79 -8.55 -1.10
C ALA A 92 3.17 -7.97 -1.40
N THR A 93 3.48 -7.78 -2.69
CA THR A 93 4.73 -7.12 -3.10
C THR A 93 4.52 -6.17 -4.26
N VAL A 94 5.44 -5.23 -4.42
CA VAL A 94 5.52 -4.33 -5.57
C VAL A 94 6.94 -4.31 -6.09
N ARG A 95 7.06 -4.08 -7.40
CA ARG A 95 8.31 -3.62 -8.01
C ARG A 95 8.19 -2.13 -8.29
N LEU A 96 9.24 -1.38 -7.97
CA LEU A 96 9.37 0.03 -8.29
C LEU A 96 10.53 0.23 -9.27
N ASP A 97 10.24 0.89 -10.39
CA ASP A 97 11.25 1.32 -11.36
C ASP A 97 11.27 2.85 -11.43
N PHE A 98 12.47 3.44 -11.43
CA PHE A 98 12.68 4.88 -11.47
C PHE A 98 13.63 5.28 -12.61
N ALA A 99 13.23 6.26 -13.41
CA ALA A 99 14.12 7.07 -14.24
C ALA A 99 15.08 7.88 -13.35
N PRO A 100 16.21 8.40 -13.88
CA PRO A 100 17.00 9.40 -13.17
C PRO A 100 16.08 10.53 -12.68
N TRP A 101 16.20 10.92 -11.41
CA TRP A 101 15.35 11.93 -10.76
C TRP A 101 13.86 11.61 -10.64
N GLY A 102 13.44 10.38 -11.00
CA GLY A 102 12.07 9.91 -10.84
C GLY A 102 11.61 9.92 -9.38
N LEU A 103 10.34 10.23 -9.17
CA LEU A 103 9.68 10.39 -7.88
C LEU A 103 8.49 9.44 -7.79
N ASN A 104 8.42 8.65 -6.72
CA ASN A 104 7.16 8.11 -6.24
C ASN A 104 6.67 9.10 -5.18
N ALA A 105 5.64 9.87 -5.55
CA ALA A 105 5.20 11.05 -4.79
C ALA A 105 4.72 10.67 -3.38
N PRO A 106 4.61 11.64 -2.44
CA PRO A 106 4.10 11.38 -1.10
C PRO A 106 2.77 10.62 -1.13
N HIS A 107 2.75 9.45 -0.48
CA HIS A 107 1.61 8.55 -0.40
C HIS A 107 1.61 7.80 0.93
N MET A 108 0.51 7.10 1.23
CA MET A 108 0.41 6.22 2.39
C MET A 108 -0.32 4.93 2.05
N HIS A 109 -0.04 3.88 2.84
CA HIS A 109 -0.73 2.60 2.79
C HIS A 109 -1.66 2.48 4.00
N PRO A 110 -2.99 2.56 3.83
CA PRO A 110 -3.92 2.56 4.96
C PRO A 110 -4.00 1.21 5.70
N ARG A 111 -3.54 0.12 5.08
CA ARG A 111 -3.73 -1.25 5.59
C ARG A 111 -2.44 -2.07 5.70
N ALA A 112 -1.27 -1.48 5.48
CA ALA A 112 -0.01 -2.22 5.61
C ALA A 112 1.16 -1.31 6.01
N SER A 113 2.09 -1.88 6.75
CA SER A 113 3.47 -1.42 6.77
C SER A 113 4.18 -1.93 5.51
N GLU A 114 5.22 -1.21 5.11
CA GLU A 114 6.04 -1.54 3.93
C GLU A 114 7.49 -1.73 4.33
N ILE A 115 8.15 -2.73 3.75
CA ILE A 115 9.61 -2.85 3.77
C ILE A 115 10.14 -2.82 2.34
N LEU A 116 11.03 -1.87 2.05
CA LEU A 116 11.61 -1.65 0.73
C LEU A 116 13.08 -2.07 0.71
N THR A 117 13.50 -2.73 -0.37
CA THR A 117 14.89 -3.12 -0.64
C THR A 117 15.32 -2.58 -2.00
N VAL A 118 16.47 -1.89 -2.05
CA VAL A 118 17.02 -1.39 -3.32
C VAL A 118 17.80 -2.49 -4.03
N LEU A 119 17.39 -2.82 -5.27
CA LEU A 119 18.09 -3.81 -6.11
C LEU A 119 19.14 -3.17 -7.03
N ARG A 120 18.92 -1.91 -7.42
CA ARG A 120 19.81 -1.16 -8.32
C ARG A 120 19.65 0.34 -8.09
N GLY A 121 20.75 1.07 -8.25
CA GLY A 121 20.75 2.53 -8.21
C GLY A 121 20.77 3.06 -6.79
N THR A 122 20.30 4.30 -6.63
CA THR A 122 20.33 5.04 -5.36
C THR A 122 19.02 5.78 -5.17
N LEU A 123 18.34 5.55 -4.04
CA LEU A 123 17.05 6.18 -3.72
C LEU A 123 17.19 7.00 -2.44
N GLU A 124 16.78 8.25 -2.45
CA GLU A 124 16.38 8.91 -1.21
C GLU A 124 14.95 8.45 -0.87
N VAL A 125 14.76 8.01 0.36
CA VAL A 125 13.43 7.67 0.89
C VAL A 125 13.18 8.48 2.15
N GLY A 126 11.90 8.69 2.48
CA GLY A 126 11.55 9.27 3.76
C GLY A 126 10.07 9.12 4.11
N PHE A 127 9.77 9.26 5.40
CA PHE A 127 8.42 9.32 5.95
C PHE A 127 8.31 10.40 7.02
N VAL A 128 7.08 10.83 7.30
CA VAL A 128 6.78 11.86 8.31
C VAL A 128 5.90 11.25 9.40
N THR A 129 6.25 11.49 10.67
CA THR A 129 5.43 11.06 11.81
C THR A 129 4.17 11.91 11.95
N SER A 130 3.21 11.43 12.74
CA SER A 130 2.03 12.23 13.11
C SER A 130 2.40 13.42 14.00
N ILE A 131 1.40 14.26 14.28
CA ILE A 131 1.48 15.27 15.33
C ILE A 131 1.74 14.62 16.70
N PRO A 132 2.37 15.34 17.64
CA PRO A 132 2.80 16.74 17.55
C PRO A 132 4.12 16.99 16.78
N GLU A 133 4.96 15.98 16.53
CA GLU A 133 6.32 16.21 16.05
C GLU A 133 6.42 16.51 14.56
N LEU A 134 5.56 15.92 13.73
CA LEU A 134 5.66 15.99 12.26
C LEU A 134 7.09 15.76 11.76
N ARG A 135 7.81 14.82 12.41
CA ARG A 135 9.23 14.62 12.21
C ARG A 135 9.47 13.89 10.90
N HIS A 136 10.32 14.48 10.06
CA HIS A 136 10.75 13.87 8.81
C HIS A 136 11.97 12.97 9.04
N PHE A 137 11.80 11.68 8.79
CA PHE A 137 12.89 10.70 8.72
C PHE A 137 13.24 10.46 7.25
N LYS A 138 14.52 10.62 6.89
CA LYS A 138 15.00 10.36 5.53
C LYS A 138 16.35 9.68 5.49
N LYS A 139 16.60 8.92 4.43
CA LYS A 139 17.88 8.26 4.18
C LYS A 139 18.11 8.09 2.68
N VAL A 140 19.37 8.19 2.26
CA VAL A 140 19.80 7.74 0.92
C VAL A 140 20.23 6.28 1.01
N LEU A 141 19.57 5.44 0.24
CA LEU A 141 19.77 4.00 0.14
C LEU A 141 20.52 3.65 -1.15
N ASN A 142 21.46 2.71 -1.07
CA ASN A 142 22.16 2.11 -2.19
C ASN A 142 21.70 0.67 -2.40
N LYS A 143 22.18 0.03 -3.47
CA LYS A 143 21.93 -1.40 -3.73
C LYS A 143 22.21 -2.25 -2.49
N GLY A 144 21.22 -3.05 -2.09
CA GLY A 144 21.27 -3.94 -0.92
C GLY A 144 20.68 -3.33 0.35
N ASP A 145 20.54 -2.01 0.42
CA ASP A 145 19.98 -1.35 1.60
C ASP A 145 18.46 -1.56 1.67
N MET A 146 17.96 -1.61 2.91
CA MET A 146 16.54 -1.75 3.23
C MET A 146 16.04 -0.56 4.05
N PHE A 147 14.74 -0.28 3.95
CA PHE A 147 14.08 0.75 4.75
C PHE A 147 12.62 0.37 5.04
N VAL A 148 12.12 0.71 6.22
CA VAL A 148 10.77 0.34 6.69
C VAL A 148 9.91 1.59 6.80
N PHE A 149 8.69 1.52 6.26
CA PHE A 149 7.66 2.54 6.39
C PHE A 149 6.54 2.02 7.31
N PRO A 150 6.29 2.64 8.46
CA PRO A 150 5.18 2.26 9.32
C PRO A 150 3.82 2.43 8.65
N ILE A 151 2.87 1.55 8.98
CA ILE A 151 1.50 1.60 8.47
C ILE A 151 0.89 3.00 8.61
N GLY A 152 0.25 3.46 7.54
CA GLY A 152 -0.50 4.71 7.53
C GLY A 152 0.33 6.00 7.49
N LEU A 153 1.65 5.95 7.57
CA LEU A 153 2.48 7.16 7.50
C LEU A 153 2.73 7.59 6.05
N ILE A 154 2.67 8.91 5.83
CA ILE A 154 3.01 9.53 4.54
C ILE A 154 4.50 9.35 4.30
N HIS A 155 4.85 8.78 3.15
CA HIS A 155 6.22 8.52 2.77
C HIS A 155 6.43 8.66 1.25
N TYR A 156 7.68 8.68 0.82
CA TYR A 156 8.06 8.89 -0.58
C TYR A 156 9.36 8.16 -0.92
N GLN A 157 9.61 8.00 -2.22
CA GLN A 157 10.91 7.57 -2.75
C GLN A 157 11.30 8.42 -3.95
N LYS A 158 12.56 8.85 -4.01
CA LYS A 158 13.11 9.64 -5.11
C LYS A 158 14.44 9.05 -5.56
N ASN A 159 14.59 8.81 -6.85
CA ASN A 159 15.89 8.45 -7.41
C ASN A 159 16.78 9.69 -7.44
N VAL A 160 17.85 9.70 -6.64
CA VAL A 160 18.82 10.80 -6.60
C VAL A 160 20.07 10.49 -7.43
N GLY A 161 20.11 9.33 -8.08
CA GLY A 161 21.18 8.91 -8.98
C GLY A 161 20.98 9.39 -10.42
N LYS A 162 22.09 9.41 -11.17
CA LYS A 162 22.09 9.72 -12.63
C LYS A 162 21.67 8.53 -13.50
N ARG A 163 21.39 7.37 -12.91
CA ARG A 163 21.01 6.13 -13.59
C ARG A 163 19.66 5.67 -13.09
N HIS A 164 19.04 4.77 -13.84
CA HIS A 164 17.82 4.09 -13.41
C HIS A 164 18.02 3.34 -12.09
N ALA A 165 17.00 3.40 -11.23
CA ALA A 165 16.94 2.67 -9.98
C ALA A 165 15.79 1.66 -9.98
N VAL A 166 15.97 0.56 -9.26
CA VAL A 166 14.98 -0.50 -9.09
C VAL A 166 14.92 -0.88 -7.62
N ALA A 167 13.72 -0.98 -7.07
CA ALA A 167 13.47 -1.47 -5.73
C ALA A 167 12.32 -2.49 -5.73
N ILE A 168 12.29 -3.33 -4.71
CA ILE A 168 11.14 -4.18 -4.38
C ILE A 168 10.65 -3.71 -3.03
N ALA A 169 9.34 -3.68 -2.83
CA ALA A 169 8.78 -3.57 -1.49
C ALA A 169 7.80 -4.71 -1.20
N ALA A 170 7.71 -5.08 0.07
CA ALA A 170 6.78 -6.09 0.58
C ALA A 170 5.89 -5.47 1.66
N PHE A 171 4.67 -6.00 1.77
CA PHE A 171 3.64 -5.50 2.66
C PHE A 171 3.11 -6.62 3.54
N ASN A 172 2.73 -6.28 4.77
CA ASN A 172 2.01 -7.18 5.68
C ASN A 172 0.48 -7.13 5.47
N SER A 173 0.05 -7.00 4.22
CA SER A 173 -1.35 -7.15 3.82
C SER A 173 -1.44 -7.62 2.37
N GLN A 174 -2.39 -8.51 2.08
CA GLN A 174 -2.71 -8.91 0.71
C GLN A 174 -3.22 -7.75 -0.16
N ASN A 175 -3.71 -6.68 0.47
CA ASN A 175 -4.20 -5.48 -0.17
C ASN A 175 -3.83 -4.24 0.68
N PRO A 176 -2.60 -3.71 0.54
CA PRO A 176 -2.14 -2.57 1.33
C PRO A 176 -2.97 -1.29 1.08
N GLY A 177 -3.57 -1.16 -0.11
CA GLY A 177 -4.13 0.09 -0.62
C GLY A 177 -3.05 1.12 -0.93
N SER A 178 -3.38 2.23 -1.56
CA SER A 178 -2.45 3.36 -1.72
C SER A 178 -3.24 4.66 -1.84
N ILE A 179 -2.80 5.68 -1.11
CA ILE A 179 -3.42 7.01 -1.10
C ILE A 179 -2.34 8.03 -1.48
N PRO A 180 -2.24 8.41 -2.77
CA PRO A 180 -1.32 9.47 -3.21
C PRO A 180 -1.84 10.84 -2.73
N VAL A 181 -1.10 11.48 -1.84
CA VAL A 181 -1.57 12.67 -1.10
C VAL A 181 -2.00 13.80 -2.04
N ALA A 182 -1.14 14.15 -3.00
CA ALA A 182 -1.41 15.26 -3.91
C ALA A 182 -2.66 15.00 -4.78
N ALA A 183 -2.77 13.81 -5.37
CA ALA A 183 -3.91 13.47 -6.23
C ALA A 183 -5.21 13.34 -5.42
N THR A 184 -5.16 12.79 -4.20
CA THR A 184 -6.34 12.69 -3.34
C THR A 184 -6.87 14.07 -2.93
N VAL A 185 -5.99 15.03 -2.65
CA VAL A 185 -6.41 16.38 -2.23
C VAL A 185 -6.82 17.24 -3.42
N LEU A 186 -6.07 17.19 -4.53
CA LEU A 186 -6.22 18.13 -5.64
C LEU A 186 -7.03 17.56 -6.82
N HIS A 187 -7.18 16.25 -6.94
CA HIS A 187 -7.77 15.61 -8.12
C HIS A 187 -8.75 14.47 -7.78
N ALA A 188 -9.35 14.52 -6.58
CA ALA A 188 -10.45 13.63 -6.21
C ALA A 188 -11.62 13.76 -7.20
N LYS A 189 -12.42 12.69 -7.33
CA LYS A 189 -13.61 12.68 -8.19
C LYS A 189 -14.85 12.27 -7.36
N PRO A 190 -15.82 13.18 -7.11
CA PRO A 190 -15.80 14.61 -7.43
C PRO A 190 -14.70 15.37 -6.65
N ASN A 191 -14.34 16.57 -7.12
CA ASN A 191 -13.33 17.41 -6.48
C ASN A 191 -13.72 17.73 -5.04
N ILE A 192 -12.73 17.78 -4.14
CA ILE A 192 -12.88 18.48 -2.86
C ILE A 192 -13.11 19.95 -3.17
N ASP A 193 -14.05 20.59 -2.48
CA ASP A 193 -14.34 22.01 -2.64
C ASP A 193 -13.05 22.84 -2.60
N SER A 194 -12.86 23.67 -3.63
CA SER A 194 -11.63 24.44 -3.81
C SER A 194 -11.42 25.44 -2.68
N GLY A 195 -12.49 25.93 -2.04
CA GLY A 195 -12.42 26.78 -0.86
C GLY A 195 -11.88 26.03 0.37
N ILE A 196 -12.28 24.76 0.57
CA ILE A 196 -11.71 23.89 1.62
C ILE A 196 -10.21 23.70 1.40
N VAL A 197 -9.81 23.32 0.19
CA VAL A 197 -8.39 23.09 -0.14
C VAL A 197 -7.59 24.39 -0.02
N ALA A 198 -8.10 25.50 -0.57
CA ALA A 198 -7.47 26.81 -0.45
C ALA A 198 -7.26 27.23 1.01
N LYS A 199 -8.28 27.04 1.85
CA LYS A 199 -8.18 27.33 3.28
C LYS A 199 -7.17 26.43 3.99
N ALA A 200 -7.15 25.14 3.68
CA ALA A 200 -6.25 24.17 4.30
C ALA A 200 -4.77 24.41 3.94
N PHE A 201 -4.50 24.79 2.68
CA PHE A 201 -3.15 25.04 2.18
C PHE A 201 -2.71 26.51 2.29
N GLN A 202 -3.61 27.40 2.75
CA GLN A 202 -3.39 28.86 2.80
C GLN A 202 -3.04 29.45 1.42
N LEU A 203 -3.76 29.00 0.39
CA LEU A 203 -3.59 29.42 -1.00
C LEU A 203 -4.80 30.23 -1.48
N ASP A 204 -4.62 30.91 -2.61
CA ASP A 204 -5.73 31.54 -3.32
C ASP A 204 -6.66 30.47 -3.94
N LYS A 205 -7.98 30.72 -3.90
CA LYS A 205 -8.98 29.79 -4.41
C LYS A 205 -8.87 29.60 -5.93
N VAL A 206 -8.68 30.69 -6.67
CA VAL A 206 -8.53 30.64 -8.14
C VAL A 206 -7.28 29.86 -8.51
N PHE A 207 -6.20 30.01 -7.74
CA PHE A 207 -5.01 29.19 -7.91
C PHE A 207 -5.29 27.69 -7.70
N VAL A 208 -6.02 27.32 -6.64
CA VAL A 208 -6.42 25.93 -6.42
C VAL A 208 -7.30 25.41 -7.56
N GLU A 209 -8.31 26.17 -8.00
CA GLU A 209 -9.15 25.82 -9.15
C GLU A 209 -8.32 25.60 -10.42
N SER A 210 -7.27 26.41 -10.63
CA SER A 210 -6.33 26.25 -11.74
C SER A 210 -5.50 24.96 -11.68
N ILE A 211 -5.33 24.37 -10.49
CA ILE A 211 -4.65 23.09 -10.31
C ILE A 211 -5.63 21.93 -10.44
N GLN A 212 -6.82 22.05 -9.84
CA GLN A 212 -7.85 21.00 -9.88
C GLN A 212 -8.41 20.81 -11.30
N SER A 213 -8.31 21.82 -12.17
CA SER A 213 -8.69 21.72 -13.59
C SER A 213 -7.64 21.05 -14.49
N LYS A 214 -6.42 20.78 -14.00
CA LYS A 214 -5.29 20.32 -14.83
C LYS A 214 -5.20 18.81 -15.09
N VAL A 215 -6.21 18.01 -14.77
CA VAL A 215 -6.18 16.54 -14.94
C VAL A 215 -7.56 15.98 -15.26
#